data_AF-A0A1B7IQJ2-F1
#
_entry.id   AF-A0A1B7IQJ2-F1
#
_cell.length_a   1.000
_cell.length_b   1.000
_cell.length_c   1.000
_cell.angle_alpha   90.00
_cell.angle_beta   90.00
_cell.angle_gamma   90.00
#
_symmetry.space_group_name_H-M   'P 1'
#
loop_
_entity.id
_entity.type
_entity.pdbx_description
1 polymer ?
#
loop_
_entity_poly.entity_id
_entity_poly.type
_entity_poly.pdbx_seq_one_letter_code
_entity_poly.pdbx_strand_id
1 'polypeptide(L)' 'MTTLPRNFGWNRIKLSTHTYEQLQQLEDDVKANHSCHEGIHLIDAVGRKKLDAISWAVYNKQKRKDDA' A
#
# COMPACT_ATOMS: atom_id res chain seq x y z
N MET A 1 0.66 17.87 11.25
CA MET A 1 1.38 17.54 10.02
C MET A 1 1.75 16.06 10.11
N THR A 2 0.88 15.16 9.68
CA THR A 2 1.17 13.72 9.65
C THR A 2 2.02 13.44 8.42
N THR A 3 3.33 13.28 8.63
CA THR A 3 4.28 12.92 7.58
C THR A 3 3.90 11.55 7.03
N LEU A 4 3.57 11.46 5.74
CA LEU A 4 3.28 10.18 5.10
C LEU A 4 4.48 9.23 5.27
N PRO A 5 4.24 7.93 5.52
CA PRO A 5 5.30 6.94 5.63
C PRO A 5 6.12 6.87 4.34
N ARG A 6 7.37 6.44 4.46
CA ARG A 6 8.31 6.37 3.34
C ARG A 6 7.84 5.28 2.36
N ASN A 7 7.32 5.69 1.21
CA ASN A 7 6.78 4.76 0.21
C ASN A 7 7.83 3.91 -0.53
N PHE A 8 9.14 4.14 -0.34
CA PHE A 8 10.25 3.34 -0.88
C PHE A 8 10.15 3.00 -2.39
N GLY A 9 9.53 3.87 -3.18
CA GLY A 9 9.25 3.60 -4.59
C GLY A 9 8.31 2.41 -4.83
N TRP A 10 7.42 2.12 -3.87
CA TRP A 10 6.46 1.01 -3.89
C TRP A 10 7.11 -0.38 -3.88
N ASN A 11 8.32 -0.48 -3.30
CA ASN A 11 9.00 -1.76 -3.13
C ASN A 11 8.33 -2.59 -2.03
N ARG A 12 7.59 -3.63 -2.44
CA ARG A 12 6.85 -4.56 -1.57
C ARG A 12 7.66 -5.14 -0.40
N ILE A 13 8.95 -5.41 -0.58
CA ILE A 13 9.82 -5.94 0.49
C ILE A 13 10.06 -4.86 1.55
N LYS A 14 10.42 -3.65 1.12
CA LYS A 14 10.64 -2.52 2.04
C LYS A 14 9.35 -2.09 2.72
N LEU A 15 8.22 -2.11 2.01
CA LEU A 15 6.90 -1.85 2.60
C LEU A 15 6.57 -2.84 3.71
N SER A 16 6.92 -4.12 3.61
CA SER A 16 6.64 -5.11 4.68
C SER A 16 7.35 -4.81 6.02
N THR A 17 8.36 -3.94 6.01
CA THR A 17 9.03 -3.46 7.23
C THR A 17 8.21 -2.44 8.01
N HIS A 18 7.30 -1.70 7.35
CA HIS A 18 6.40 -0.75 7.99
C HIS A 18 5.37 -1.41 8.90
N THR A 19 4.83 -0.65 9.85
CA THR A 19 3.72 -1.10 10.69
C THR A 19 2.42 -1.18 9.89
N TYR A 20 1.43 -1.94 10.39
CA TYR A 20 0.13 -2.03 9.74
C TYR A 20 -0.54 -0.67 9.60
N GLU A 21 -0.43 0.21 10.61
CA GLU A 21 -0.95 1.58 10.54
C GLU A 21 -0.28 2.40 9.43
N GLN A 22 1.04 2.27 9.25
CA GLN A 22 1.75 2.95 8.17
C GLN A 22 1.33 2.43 6.78
N LEU A 23 1.12 1.12 6.66
CA LEU A 23 0.60 0.52 5.43
C LEU A 23 -0.83 0.99 5.13
N GLN A 24 -1.67 1.13 6.16
CA GLN A 24 -3.02 1.67 6.04
C GLN A 24 -3.01 3.13 5.59
N GLN A 25 -2.15 3.97 6.18
CA GLN A 25 -2.00 5.37 5.75
C GLN A 25 -1.56 5.50 4.28
N LEU A 26 -0.65 4.64 3.83
CA LEU A 26 -0.23 4.59 2.43
C LEU A 26 -1.35 4.11 1.51
N GLU A 27 -2.18 3.16 1.95
CA GLU A 27 -3.35 2.70 1.22
C GLU A 27 -4.37 3.83 1.02
N ASP A 28 -4.72 4.54 2.09
CA ASP A 28 -5.64 5.68 2.05
C ASP A 28 -5.11 6.80 1.15
N ASP A 29 -3.81 7.11 1.23
CA ASP A 29 -3.16 8.08 0.34
C ASP A 29 -3.26 7.67 -1.14
N VAL A 30 -3.04 6.38 -1.45
CA VAL A 30 -3.16 5.88 -2.82
C VAL A 30 -4.60 5.97 -3.30
N LYS A 31 -5.57 5.58 -2.47
CA LYS A 31 -6.99 5.66 -2.81
C LYS A 31 -7.43 7.11 -3.07
N ALA A 32 -6.95 8.05 -2.26
CA ALA A 32 -7.27 9.47 -2.39
C ALA A 32 -6.61 10.11 -3.62
N ASN A 33 -5.34 9.80 -3.91
CA ASN A 33 -4.60 10.42 -5.01
C ASN A 33 -4.77 9.72 -6.37
N HIS A 34 -5.12 8.42 -6.38
CA HIS A 34 -5.30 7.63 -7.61
C HIS A 34 -6.76 7.28 -7.87
N SER A 35 -7.70 7.99 -7.24
CA SER A 35 -9.13 7.88 -7.55
C SER A 35 -9.35 8.20 -9.03
N CYS A 36 -9.83 7.23 -9.80
CA CYS A 36 -10.12 7.43 -11.20
C CYS A 36 -11.56 7.96 -11.32
N HIS A 37 -11.72 9.14 -11.90
CA HIS A 37 -13.03 9.80 -12.01
C HIS A 37 -13.80 9.39 -13.28
N GLU A 38 -13.12 8.79 -14.27
CA GLU A 38 -13.71 8.43 -15.55
C GLU A 38 -13.25 7.02 -15.98
N GLY A 39 -14.12 6.02 -15.77
CA GLY A 39 -13.91 4.64 -16.21
C GLY A 39 -14.68 3.61 -15.38
N ILE A 40 -14.57 2.34 -15.76
CA ILE A 40 -15.16 1.18 -15.05
C ILE A 40 -14.42 0.89 -13.72
N HIS A 41 -13.28 1.53 -13.49
CA HIS A 41 -12.39 1.27 -12.37
C HIS A 41 -12.38 2.44 -11.39
N LEU A 42 -12.54 2.15 -10.10
CA LEU A 42 -12.50 3.14 -9.01
C LEU A 42 -11.11 3.77 -8.83
N ILE A 43 -10.05 3.06 -9.25
CA ILE A 43 -8.65 3.45 -9.05
C ILE A 43 -7.88 3.24 -10.35
N ASP A 44 -6.99 4.18 -10.67
CA ASP A 44 -6.15 4.15 -11.86
C ASP A 44 -5.25 2.89 -11.91
N ALA A 45 -4.79 2.51 -13.10
CA ALA A 45 -3.84 1.40 -13.29
C ALA A 45 -2.58 1.53 -12.40
N VAL A 46 -2.06 2.75 -12.23
CA VAL A 46 -0.91 3.02 -11.35
C VAL A 46 -1.28 2.83 -9.88
N GLY A 47 -2.44 3.35 -9.45
CA GLY A 47 -2.93 3.17 -8.08
C GLY A 47 -3.14 1.71 -7.72
N ARG A 48 -3.69 0.91 -8.63
CA ARG A 48 -3.88 -0.54 -8.43
C ARG A 48 -2.56 -1.28 -8.20
N LYS A 49 -1.50 -0.96 -8.95
CA LYS A 49 -0.16 -1.56 -8.73
C LYS A 49 0.42 -1.21 -7.36
N LYS A 50 0.17 0.00 -6.88
CA LYS A 50 0.62 0.46 -5.56
C LYS A 50 -0.12 -0.25 -4.43
N LEU A 51 -1.44 -0.39 -4.56
CA LEU A 51 -2.26 -1.17 -3.64
C LEU A 51 -1.83 -2.63 -3.58
N ASP A 52 -1.57 -3.25 -4.74
CA ASP A 52 -1.07 -4.63 -4.80
C ASP A 52 0.25 -4.80 -4.01
N ALA A 53 1.18 -3.85 -4.13
CA ALA A 53 2.42 -3.86 -3.36
C ALA A 53 2.19 -3.73 -1.84
N ILE A 54 1.21 -2.92 -1.42
CA ILE A 54 0.81 -2.80 0.00
C ILE A 54 0.17 -4.09 0.48
N SER A 55 -0.79 -4.65 -0.26
CA SER A 55 -1.47 -5.90 0.10
C SER A 55 -0.48 -7.06 0.20
N TRP A 56 0.49 -7.15 -0.72
CA TRP A 56 1.57 -8.13 -0.63
C TRP A 56 2.42 -7.94 0.63
N ALA A 57 2.76 -6.69 0.97
CA ALA A 57 3.55 -6.37 2.15
C ALA A 57 2.83 -6.78 3.46
N VAL A 58 1.53 -6.52 3.54
CA VAL A 58 0.66 -6.97 4.66
C VAL A 58 0.64 -8.49 4.74
N TYR A 59 0.36 -9.18 3.62
CA TYR A 59 0.32 -10.63 3.56
C TYR A 59 1.64 -11.27 3.98
N ASN A 60 2.77 -10.81 3.43
CA ASN A 60 4.10 -11.32 3.78
C ASN A 60 4.43 -11.10 5.26
N LYS A 61 3.99 -9.97 5.83
CA LYS A 61 4.17 -9.68 7.27
C LYS A 61 3.33 -10.61 8.14
N GLN A 62 2.09 -10.89 7.76
CA GLN A 62 1.23 -11.86 8.46
C GLN A 62 1.80 -13.28 8.37
N LYS A 63 2.20 -13.71 7.18
CA LYS A 63 2.83 -15.02 6.97
C LYS A 63 4.10 -15.19 7.80
N ARG A 64 4.97 -14.17 7.84
CA ARG A 64 6.16 -14.18 8.71
C ARG A 64 5.85 -14.24 10.21
N LYS A 65 4.66 -13.85 10.65
CA LYS A 65 4.22 -14.04 12.03
C LYS A 65 3.67 -15.43 12.30
N ASP A 66 3.14 -16.10 11.29
CA ASP A 66 2.60 -17.47 11.38
C ASP A 66 3.73 -18.51 11.40
N ASP A 67 4.83 -18.25 10.69
CA ASP A 67 6.02 -19.10 10.61
C ASP A 67 7.03 -18.92 11.79
N ALA A 68 6.76 -18.05 12.78
CA ALA A 68 7.71 -17.67 13.85
C ALA A 68 7.16 -17.95 15.27
#